data_AF-A0A7S3RDL6-F1
#
_entry.id   AF-A0A7S3RDL6-F1
#
_cell.length_a   1.000
_cell.length_b   1.000
_cell.length_c   1.000
_cell.angle_alpha   90.00
_cell.angle_beta   90.00
_cell.angle_gamma   90.00
#
_symmetry.space_group_name_H-M   'P 1'
#
loop_
_entity.id
_entity.type
_entity.pdbx_description
1 polymer ?
#
loop_
_entity_poly.entity_id
_entity_poly.type
_entity_poly.pdbx_seq_one_letter_code
_entity_poly.pdbx_strand_id
1 'polypeptide(L)'
;MAKFATAFALALIAQVAQAEKCYVLALSSGEESAAYQAGVIKGLAETLDMENRSYDAISGVQGGAVNAVLLSAYEKGDEVAAADRLKTFWDNATNSTLFQ
;
A
#
# COMPACT_ATOMS: atom_id res chain seq x y z
N MET A 1 -47.48 -5.20 6.74
CA MET A 1 -46.30 -4.81 7.54
C MET A 1 -45.15 -5.81 7.41
N ALA A 2 -45.38 -7.13 7.48
CA ALA A 2 -44.33 -8.14 7.33
C ALA A 2 -43.53 -8.11 6.01
N LYS A 3 -44.18 -7.83 4.86
CA LYS A 3 -43.52 -7.81 3.53
C LYS A 3 -42.50 -6.68 3.35
N PHE A 4 -42.65 -5.56 4.04
CA PHE A 4 -41.70 -4.44 3.98
C PHE A 4 -40.45 -4.72 4.82
N ALA A 5 -40.60 -5.42 5.95
CA ALA A 5 -39.48 -5.84 6.80
C ALA A 5 -38.55 -6.86 6.10
N THR A 6 -39.12 -7.76 5.29
CA THR A 6 -38.34 -8.77 4.54
C THR A 6 -37.53 -8.15 3.40
N ALA A 7 -38.09 -7.15 2.71
CA ALA A 7 -37.39 -6.45 1.64
C ALA A 7 -36.22 -5.59 2.15
N PHE A 8 -36.38 -4.96 3.32
CA PHE A 8 -35.32 -4.18 3.96
C PHE A 8 -34.18 -5.07 4.45
N ALA A 9 -34.49 -6.24 5.00
CA ALA A 9 -33.49 -7.23 5.39
C ALA A 9 -32.66 -7.75 4.20
N LEU A 10 -33.28 -7.98 3.04
CA LEU A 10 -32.54 -8.40 1.83
C LEU A 10 -31.59 -7.30 1.29
N ALA A 11 -32.00 -6.03 1.35
CA ALA A 11 -31.17 -4.91 0.90
C ALA A 11 -29.92 -4.72 1.79
N LEU A 12 -30.05 -4.91 3.10
CA LEU A 12 -28.92 -4.88 4.04
C LEU A 12 -27.92 -6.02 3.80
N ILE A 13 -28.39 -7.23 3.47
CA ILE A 13 -27.51 -8.37 3.18
C ILE A 13 -26.75 -8.16 1.86
N ALA A 14 -27.38 -7.51 0.87
CA ALA A 14 -26.73 -7.21 -0.41
C ALA A 14 -25.59 -6.18 -0.27
N GLN A 15 -25.67 -5.24 0.68
CA GLN A 15 -24.59 -4.29 0.94
C GLN A 15 -23.37 -4.95 1.61
N VAL A 16 -23.58 -5.95 2.47
CA VAL A 16 -22.50 -6.70 3.14
C VAL A 16 -21.77 -7.64 2.15
N ALA A 17 -22.40 -7.97 1.02
CA ALA A 17 -21.86 -8.90 0.04
C ALA A 17 -20.92 -8.28 -1.01
N GLN A 18 -20.69 -6.96 -1.01
CA GLN A 18 -19.54 -6.42 -1.74
C GLN A 18 -18.26 -6.79 -0.98
N ALA A 19 -17.62 -7.88 -1.43
CA ALA A 19 -16.30 -8.24 -0.95
C ALA A 19 -15.34 -7.07 -1.25
N GLU A 20 -14.84 -6.42 -0.20
CA GLU A 20 -13.77 -5.43 -0.34
C GLU A 20 -12.55 -6.10 -1.00
N LYS A 21 -11.97 -5.43 -2.01
CA LYS A 21 -10.77 -5.94 -2.66
C LYS A 21 -9.61 -5.89 -1.65
N CYS A 22 -8.95 -7.03 -1.47
CA CYS A 22 -7.75 -7.13 -0.64
C CYS A 22 -6.51 -7.04 -1.53
N TYR A 23 -5.67 -6.03 -1.31
CA TYR A 23 -4.43 -5.87 -2.06
C TYR A 23 -3.23 -6.28 -1.22
N VAL A 24 -2.37 -7.11 -1.82
CA VAL A 24 -1.09 -7.51 -1.22
C VAL A 24 0.04 -6.99 -2.08
N LEU A 25 0.98 -6.27 -1.45
CA LEU A 25 2.19 -5.80 -2.09
C LEU A 25 3.37 -6.70 -1.69
N ALA A 26 4.02 -7.32 -2.69
CA ALA A 26 5.20 -8.15 -2.49
C ALA A 26 6.41 -7.50 -3.15
N LEU A 27 7.42 -7.17 -2.34
CA LEU A 27 8.62 -6.46 -2.77
C LEU A 27 9.79 -7.44 -2.86
N SER A 28 10.38 -7.54 -4.06
CA SER A 28 11.53 -8.42 -4.28
C SER A 28 12.74 -7.97 -3.48
N SER A 29 13.71 -8.86 -3.32
CA SER A 29 15.05 -8.48 -2.88
C SER A 29 15.67 -7.45 -3.82
N GLY A 30 16.71 -6.80 -3.32
CA GLY A 30 17.43 -5.72 -3.98
C GLY A 30 18.30 -4.99 -2.97
N GLU A 31 19.39 -4.42 -3.45
CA GLU A 31 20.24 -3.52 -2.70
C GLU A 31 19.81 -2.09 -3.05
N GLU A 32 20.63 -1.33 -3.75
CA GLU A 32 20.31 0.02 -4.23
C GLU A 32 19.20 0.00 -5.28
N SER A 33 19.02 -1.13 -5.98
CA SER A 33 17.92 -1.32 -6.93
C SER A 33 16.53 -1.30 -6.27
N ALA A 34 16.44 -1.44 -4.95
CA ALA A 34 15.18 -1.23 -4.23
C ALA A 34 14.70 0.24 -4.27
N ALA A 35 15.57 1.20 -4.61
CA ALA A 35 15.17 2.58 -4.90
C ALA A 35 14.28 2.69 -6.14
N TYR A 36 14.46 1.82 -7.14
CA TYR A 36 13.55 1.75 -8.29
C TYR A 36 12.14 1.34 -7.85
N GLN A 37 12.02 0.37 -6.95
CA GLN A 37 10.72 -0.04 -6.40
C GLN A 37 10.03 1.12 -5.70
N ALA A 38 10.75 1.95 -4.94
CA ALA A 38 10.21 3.16 -4.31
C ALA A 38 9.66 4.16 -5.35
N GLY A 39 10.36 4.34 -6.47
CA GLY A 39 9.87 5.15 -7.60
C GLY A 39 8.60 4.59 -8.24
N VAL A 40 8.54 3.27 -8.43
CA VAL A 40 7.32 2.60 -8.95
C VAL A 40 6.15 2.79 -7.99
N ILE A 41 6.36 2.58 -6.69
CA ILE A 41 5.33 2.77 -5.66
C ILE A 41 4.83 4.22 -5.66
N LYS A 42 5.73 5.22 -5.79
CA LYS A 42 5.36 6.62 -5.90
C LYS A 42 4.48 6.90 -7.13
N GLY A 43 4.88 6.39 -8.30
CA GLY A 43 4.09 6.50 -9.52
C GLY A 43 2.71 5.84 -9.39
N LEU A 44 2.62 4.64 -8.81
CA LEU A 44 1.35 3.95 -8.56
C LEU A 44 0.48 4.75 -7.58
N ALA A 45 1.05 5.28 -6.51
CA ALA A 45 0.31 6.02 -5.50
C ALA A 45 -0.31 7.32 -6.04
N GLU A 46 0.35 7.97 -7.01
CA GLU A 46 -0.11 9.20 -7.63
C GLU A 46 -1.08 8.98 -8.79
N THR A 47 -1.03 7.80 -9.44
CA THR A 47 -1.82 7.51 -10.65
C THR A 47 -3.09 6.70 -10.38
N LEU A 48 -3.02 5.75 -9.44
CA LEU A 48 -4.18 4.95 -9.05
C LEU A 48 -5.02 5.72 -8.04
N ASP A 49 -6.32 5.53 -8.09
CA ASP A 49 -7.26 5.92 -7.04
C ASP A 49 -7.01 5.14 -5.73
N MET A 50 -7.44 5.71 -4.62
CA MET A 50 -7.21 5.17 -3.27
C MET A 50 -7.67 3.71 -3.17
N GLU A 51 -8.84 3.38 -3.70
CA GLU A 51 -9.40 2.02 -3.66
C GLU A 51 -8.49 0.98 -4.34
N ASN A 52 -7.71 1.35 -5.36
CA ASN A 52 -6.87 0.42 -6.12
C ASN A 52 -5.39 0.44 -5.69
N ARG A 53 -5.02 1.25 -4.69
CA ARG A 53 -3.65 1.32 -4.13
C ARG A 53 -3.58 1.05 -2.64
N SER A 54 -4.71 0.90 -1.96
CA SER A 54 -4.74 0.68 -0.52
C SER A 54 -4.40 -0.76 -0.16
N TYR A 55 -3.17 -0.97 0.31
CA TYR A 55 -2.62 -2.30 0.59
C TYR A 55 -3.04 -2.83 1.97
N ASP A 56 -3.52 -4.06 2.02
CA ASP A 56 -3.91 -4.77 3.25
C ASP A 56 -2.73 -5.52 3.89
N ALA A 57 -1.81 -5.98 3.05
CA ALA A 57 -0.60 -6.64 3.51
C ALA A 57 0.57 -6.26 2.62
N ILE A 58 1.73 -6.10 3.25
CA ILE A 58 2.98 -5.74 2.60
C ILE A 58 4.05 -6.70 3.07
N SER A 59 4.82 -7.24 2.13
CA SER A 59 5.94 -8.12 2.42
C SER A 59 7.15 -7.73 1.58
N GLY A 60 8.35 -8.01 2.08
CA GLY A 60 9.56 -7.75 1.35
C GLY A 60 10.75 -8.52 1.88
N VAL A 61 11.79 -8.63 1.05
CA VAL A 61 13.08 -9.26 1.39
C VAL A 61 14.21 -8.24 1.18
N GLN A 62 15.20 -8.19 2.08
CA GLN A 62 16.38 -7.30 1.98
C GLN A 62 16.00 -5.81 1.75
N GLY A 63 16.43 -5.17 0.66
CA GLY A 63 16.03 -3.79 0.35
C GLY A 63 14.53 -3.63 0.13
N GLY A 64 13.85 -4.67 -0.39
CA GLY A 64 12.39 -4.73 -0.42
C GLY A 64 11.77 -4.79 0.99
N ALA A 65 12.45 -5.40 1.96
CA ALA A 65 11.99 -5.41 3.36
C ALA A 65 12.10 -4.02 4.00
N VAL A 66 13.13 -3.25 3.66
CA VAL A 66 13.24 -1.84 4.08
C VAL A 66 12.05 -1.04 3.55
N ASN A 67 11.72 -1.21 2.27
CA ASN A 67 10.55 -0.57 1.67
C ASN A 67 9.24 -1.00 2.35
N ALA A 68 9.09 -2.30 2.61
CA ALA A 68 7.91 -2.85 3.27
C ALA A 68 7.71 -2.23 4.66
N VAL A 69 8.76 -2.18 5.49
CA VAL A 69 8.70 -1.60 6.82
C VAL A 69 8.36 -0.10 6.78
N LEU A 70 8.96 0.65 5.84
CA LEU A 70 8.66 2.07 5.69
C LEU A 70 7.21 2.33 5.28
N LEU A 71 6.64 1.49 4.42
CA LEU A 71 5.23 1.58 4.05
C LEU A 71 4.30 1.18 5.21
N SER A 72 4.63 0.12 5.96
CA SER A 72 3.83 -0.35 7.08
C SER A 72 3.77 0.61 8.27
N ALA A 73 4.56 1.69 8.26
CA ALA A 73 4.48 2.77 9.25
C ALA A 73 3.30 3.74 9.01
N TYR A 74 2.57 3.56 7.92
CA TYR A 74 1.43 4.41 7.52
C TYR A 74 0.13 3.62 7.56
N GLU A 75 -0.99 4.32 7.76
CA GLU A 75 -2.31 3.72 7.70
C GLU A 75 -2.71 3.46 6.24
N LYS A 76 -3.61 2.49 6.05
CA LYS A 76 -4.22 2.19 4.74
C LYS A 76 -4.92 3.46 4.22
N GLY A 77 -4.59 3.88 3.01
CA GLY A 77 -5.08 5.13 2.40
C GLY A 77 -4.04 6.26 2.32
N ASP A 78 -2.96 6.18 3.12
CA ASP A 78 -1.87 7.16 3.15
C ASP A 78 -0.70 6.82 2.21
N GLU A 79 -0.94 6.01 1.17
CA GLU A 79 0.14 5.47 0.33
C GLU A 79 0.94 6.56 -0.41
N VAL A 80 0.34 7.73 -0.66
CA VAL A 80 1.06 8.87 -1.24
C VAL A 80 2.13 9.39 -0.28
N ALA A 81 1.77 9.59 1.00
CA ALA A 81 2.70 10.04 2.02
C ALA A 81 3.76 8.98 2.34
N ALA A 82 3.35 7.70 2.37
CA ALA A 82 4.26 6.58 2.52
C ALA A 82 5.27 6.50 1.36
N ALA A 83 4.83 6.73 0.13
CA ALA A 83 5.68 6.76 -1.05
C ALA A 83 6.64 7.96 -1.07
N ASP A 84 6.21 9.13 -0.57
CA ASP A 84 7.09 10.29 -0.37
C ASP A 84 8.20 9.99 0.64
N ARG A 85 7.85 9.29 1.73
CA ARG A 85 8.82 8.87 2.74
C ARG A 85 9.85 7.88 2.19
N LEU A 86 9.39 6.91 1.39
CA LEU A 86 10.24 5.98 0.66
C LEU A 86 11.22 6.71 -0.26
N LYS A 87 10.71 7.61 -1.11
CA LYS A 87 11.55 8.41 -2.01
C LYS A 87 12.62 9.19 -1.24
N THR A 88 12.20 9.87 -0.18
CA THR A 88 13.11 10.65 0.68
C THR A 88 14.19 9.76 1.31
N PHE A 89 13.84 8.55 1.76
CA PHE A 89 14.81 7.60 2.30
C PHE A 89 15.88 7.25 1.28
N TRP A 90 15.50 6.86 0.07
CA TRP A 90 16.46 6.45 -0.97
C TRP A 90 17.27 7.60 -1.55
N ASP A 91 16.67 8.79 -1.70
CA ASP A 91 17.40 10.00 -2.09
C ASP A 91 18.50 10.31 -1.05
N ASN A 92 18.17 10.22 0.24
CA ASN A 92 19.16 10.46 1.30
C ASN A 92 20.22 9.37 1.37
N ALA A 93 19.83 8.09 1.25
CA ALA A 93 20.76 6.96 1.28
C ALA A 93 21.81 7.07 0.17
N THR A 94 21.38 7.46 -1.04
CA THR A 94 22.27 7.65 -2.21
C THR A 94 23.28 8.78 -1.99
N ASN A 95 22.93 9.79 -1.20
CA ASN A 95 23.77 10.96 -0.94
C ASN A 95 24.53 10.86 0.40
N SER A 96 24.37 9.77 1.14
CA SER A 96 25.03 9.58 2.42
C SER A 96 26.37 8.87 2.24
N THR A 97 27.45 9.44 2.80
CA THR A 97 28.70 8.69 2.99
C THR A 97 28.56 7.82 4.22
N LEU A 98 28.43 6.52 4.01
CA LEU A 98 28.54 5.54 5.08
C LEU A 98 30.03 5.30 5.33
N PHE A 99 30.53 5.74 6.49
CA PHE A 99 31.83 5.32 6.96
C PHE A 99 31.68 3.89 7.50
N GLN A 100 32.24 2.91 6.78
CA GLN A 100 32.47 1.56 7.27
C GLN A 100 33.96 1.33 7.44
#